data_AF-A0AAJ5WPU5-F1
#
_entry.id   AF-A0AAJ5WPU5-F1
#
_cell.length_a   1.000
_cell.length_b   1.000
_cell.length_c   1.000
_cell.angle_alpha   90.00
_cell.angle_beta   90.00
_cell.angle_gamma   90.00
#
_symmetry.space_group_name_H-M   'P 1'
#
loop_
_entity.id
_entity.type
_entity.pdbx_description
1 polymer ?
#
loop_
_entity_poly.entity_id
_entity_poly.type
_entity_poly.pdbx_seq_one_letter_code
_entity_poly.pdbx_strand_id
1 'polypeptide(L)'
;MKQSLTFDPGFAIQPSTHPMGFVYGDTVFGPEPECRKLDDIRKSLLDPQSEGPDTVYAIAMDVGKKEHKALLEKLHLLYGVVTYAAGKIGREPVRSQGHVHKISPFSGWSTPEVYEIWSGEAIIYMQEYDEDDPGRCFAVYAGPGEVVIVPPNWAHATISANAAAPLTFGAWCDRDYGFVYDGIRRHKGIAWFPVYNAAGELDWEANPHYKPSRLIRKRPGDYSQLGIVPGTPIYRSFEANRETFLYVPQPQLKAAAWKQFVP
;
A
#
# COMPACT_ATOMS: atom_id res chain seq x y z
N MET A 1 11.78 -2.64 20.31
CA MET A 1 11.74 -1.20 20.70
C MET A 1 10.53 -0.57 20.02
N LYS A 2 9.81 0.33 20.71
CA LYS A 2 8.67 1.05 20.13
C LYS A 2 9.17 2.09 19.14
N GLN A 3 8.58 2.16 17.94
CA GLN A 3 8.94 3.18 16.97
C GLN A 3 7.96 4.37 17.08
N SER A 4 8.49 5.59 17.09
CA SER A 4 7.65 6.80 17.04
C SER A 4 7.14 7.02 15.63
N LEU A 5 5.85 7.31 15.51
CA LEU A 5 5.28 7.82 14.26
C LEU A 5 5.70 9.27 14.04
N THR A 6 5.85 9.67 12.78
CA THR A 6 6.14 11.06 12.38
C THR A 6 4.84 11.81 12.11
N PHE A 7 3.76 11.10 11.80
CA PHE A 7 2.42 11.62 11.59
C PHE A 7 1.42 10.92 12.52
N ASP A 8 0.45 11.68 13.03
CA ASP A 8 -0.63 11.16 13.90
C ASP A 8 -1.75 10.57 13.03
N PRO A 9 -1.99 9.26 13.06
CA PRO A 9 -3.00 8.61 12.21
C PRO A 9 -4.44 8.86 12.68
N GLY A 10 -4.65 9.58 13.78
CA GLY A 10 -5.97 9.93 14.32
C GLY A 10 -6.54 8.93 15.33
N PHE A 11 -5.79 7.88 15.69
CA PHE A 11 -6.14 6.92 16.74
C PHE A 11 -4.89 6.35 17.42
N ALA A 12 -5.06 5.78 18.62
CA ALA A 12 -3.95 5.32 19.46
C ALA A 12 -3.34 3.99 18.96
N ILE A 13 -2.29 4.07 18.17
CA ILE A 13 -1.54 2.92 17.66
C ILE A 13 -0.03 3.21 17.64
N GLN A 14 0.78 2.18 17.92
CA GLN A 14 2.24 2.28 17.87
C GLN A 14 2.83 1.08 17.10
N PRO A 15 3.68 1.29 16.08
CA PRO A 15 4.43 0.21 15.47
C PRO A 15 5.50 -0.35 16.42
N SER A 16 5.73 -1.65 16.33
CA SER A 16 6.75 -2.39 17.07
C SER A 16 7.68 -3.10 16.08
N THR A 17 8.97 -3.14 16.40
CA THR A 17 9.97 -3.88 15.61
C THR A 17 10.27 -5.27 16.15
N HIS A 18 9.98 -5.52 17.44
CA HIS A 18 10.27 -6.79 18.12
C HIS A 18 9.19 -7.12 19.16
N PRO A 19 8.22 -8.00 18.86
CA PRO A 19 7.95 -8.55 17.52
C PRO A 19 7.52 -7.44 16.53
N MET A 20 7.72 -7.68 15.22
CA MET A 20 7.25 -6.76 14.18
C MET A 20 5.72 -6.74 14.15
N GLY A 21 5.12 -5.56 14.20
CA GLY A 21 3.66 -5.41 14.24
C GLY A 21 3.22 -4.14 14.95
N PHE A 22 2.15 -4.24 15.74
CA PHE A 22 1.47 -3.08 16.32
C PHE A 22 1.07 -3.30 17.77
N VAL A 23 1.11 -2.22 18.55
CA VAL A 23 0.50 -2.11 19.88
C VAL A 23 -0.70 -1.19 19.75
N TYR A 24 -1.89 -1.73 20.02
CA TYR A 24 -3.15 -0.99 19.99
C TYR A 24 -3.42 -0.34 21.35
N GLY A 25 -3.87 0.91 21.35
CA GLY A 25 -4.34 1.58 22.56
C GLY A 25 -5.69 1.04 23.04
N ASP A 26 -6.08 1.39 24.27
CA ASP A 26 -7.27 0.82 24.94
C ASP A 26 -8.59 1.02 24.18
N THR A 27 -8.68 2.07 23.35
CA THR A 27 -9.87 2.40 22.55
C THR A 27 -9.81 1.84 21.13
N VAL A 28 -8.75 1.12 20.77
CA VAL A 28 -8.50 0.60 19.43
C VAL A 28 -8.68 -0.92 19.41
N PHE A 29 -9.31 -1.43 18.36
CA PHE A 29 -9.34 -2.85 18.04
C PHE A 29 -8.39 -3.13 16.86
N GLY A 30 -7.88 -4.35 16.80
CA GLY A 30 -7.08 -4.87 15.71
C GLY A 30 -6.73 -6.33 15.98
N PRO A 31 -6.53 -7.15 14.94
CA PRO A 31 -6.11 -8.53 15.12
C PRO A 31 -4.62 -8.64 15.44
N GLU A 32 -4.17 -9.87 15.68
CA GLU A 32 -2.73 -10.17 15.65
C GLU A 32 -2.16 -9.89 14.24
N PRO A 33 -1.01 -9.21 14.13
CA PRO A 33 -0.39 -8.95 12.84
C PRO A 33 0.10 -10.22 12.16
N GLU A 34 -0.20 -10.36 10.87
CA GLU A 34 0.40 -11.36 10.01
C GLU A 34 1.77 -10.90 9.50
N CYS A 35 2.80 -11.70 9.75
CA CYS A 35 4.14 -11.45 9.20
C CYS A 35 4.28 -12.09 7.82
N ARG A 36 4.86 -11.34 6.89
CA ARG A 36 5.29 -11.86 5.58
C ARG A 36 6.80 -12.00 5.59
N LYS A 37 7.27 -13.18 5.20
CA LYS A 37 8.68 -13.55 5.17
C LYS A 37 9.29 -13.25 3.81
N LEU A 38 10.62 -13.11 3.78
CA LEU A 38 11.35 -12.96 2.53
C LEU A 38 11.03 -14.10 1.56
N ASP A 39 10.97 -15.33 2.07
CA ASP A 39 10.64 -16.53 1.28
C ASP A 39 9.26 -16.46 0.61
N ASP A 40 8.29 -15.76 1.22
CA ASP A 40 6.94 -15.58 0.65
C ASP A 40 6.97 -14.72 -0.62
N ILE A 41 7.98 -13.85 -0.76
CA ILE A 41 8.03 -12.84 -1.84
C ILE A 41 9.10 -13.10 -2.90
N ARG A 42 10.02 -14.06 -2.68
CA ARG A 42 11.18 -14.32 -3.55
C ARG A 42 10.86 -14.41 -5.03
N LYS A 43 9.75 -15.05 -5.39
CA LYS A 43 9.34 -15.27 -6.79
C LYS A 43 9.02 -14.00 -7.56
N SER A 44 8.84 -12.89 -6.85
CA SER A 44 8.55 -11.58 -7.44
C SER A 44 9.77 -10.66 -7.47
N LEU A 45 10.92 -11.07 -6.94
CA LEU A 45 12.15 -10.29 -6.86
C LEU A 45 12.94 -10.32 -8.18
N LEU A 46 13.72 -9.27 -8.43
CA LEU A 46 14.69 -9.21 -9.52
C LEU A 46 15.69 -10.36 -9.42
N ASP A 47 16.19 -10.60 -8.21
CA ASP A 47 17.01 -11.76 -7.87
C ASP A 47 16.37 -12.55 -6.70
N PRO A 48 15.71 -13.70 -6.99
CA PRO A 48 15.09 -14.52 -5.96
C PRO A 48 16.04 -15.09 -4.89
N GLN A 49 17.36 -15.13 -5.16
CA GLN A 49 18.36 -15.65 -4.23
C GLN A 49 18.92 -14.57 -3.30
N SER A 50 18.52 -13.31 -3.48
CA SER A 50 19.00 -12.21 -2.65
C SER A 50 18.66 -12.40 -1.17
N GLU A 51 19.58 -11.96 -0.32
CA GLU A 51 19.41 -11.90 1.13
C GLU A 51 18.79 -10.57 1.55
N GLY A 52 18.14 -10.58 2.71
CA GLY A 52 17.48 -9.42 3.31
C GLY A 52 16.87 -9.77 4.66
N PRO A 53 16.03 -8.88 5.21
CA PRO A 53 15.30 -9.17 6.45
C PRO A 53 14.44 -10.43 6.33
N ASP A 54 14.50 -11.31 7.34
CA ASP A 54 13.68 -12.54 7.36
C ASP A 54 12.18 -12.22 7.33
N THR A 55 11.71 -11.32 8.19
CA THR A 55 10.39 -10.70 8.07
C THR A 55 10.51 -9.41 7.28
N VAL A 56 9.85 -9.33 6.12
CA VAL A 56 9.87 -8.15 5.25
C VAL A 56 8.83 -7.11 5.66
N TYR A 57 7.64 -7.54 6.08
CA TYR A 57 6.61 -6.65 6.63
C TYR A 57 5.63 -7.41 7.51
N ALA A 58 4.94 -6.68 8.38
CA ALA A 58 3.78 -7.17 9.13
C ALA A 58 2.55 -6.35 8.77
N ILE A 59 1.41 -7.02 8.64
CA ILE A 59 0.13 -6.43 8.28
C ILE A 59 -0.93 -6.83 9.30
N ALA A 60 -1.75 -5.87 9.72
CA ALA A 60 -2.97 -6.14 10.47
C ALA A 60 -4.15 -5.53 9.71
N MET A 61 -5.05 -6.39 9.26
CA MET A 61 -6.29 -5.99 8.61
C MET A 61 -7.37 -5.77 9.66
N ASP A 62 -8.31 -4.85 9.45
CA ASP A 62 -9.41 -4.56 10.39
C ASP A 62 -8.97 -3.94 11.72
N VAL A 63 -8.33 -2.77 11.60
CA VAL A 63 -7.95 -1.92 12.72
C VAL A 63 -8.90 -0.72 12.82
N GLY A 64 -9.18 -0.24 14.02
CA GLY A 64 -9.96 1.00 14.18
C GLY A 64 -10.33 1.32 15.62
N LYS A 65 -11.01 2.44 15.83
CA LYS A 65 -11.61 2.77 17.13
C LYS A 65 -12.78 1.83 17.41
N LYS A 66 -12.85 1.29 18.63
CA LYS A 66 -13.89 0.31 19.05
C LYS A 66 -15.31 0.80 18.80
N GLU A 67 -15.57 2.07 19.04
CA GLU A 67 -16.87 2.72 18.79
C GLU A 67 -17.30 2.70 17.30
N HIS A 68 -16.35 2.57 16.37
CA HIS A 68 -16.63 2.57 14.93
C HIS A 68 -16.75 1.18 14.33
N LYS A 69 -16.44 0.12 15.07
CA LYS A 69 -16.38 -1.25 14.54
C LYS A 69 -17.67 -1.66 13.82
N ALA A 70 -18.82 -1.54 14.49
CA ALA A 70 -20.11 -1.93 13.92
C ALA A 70 -20.48 -1.09 12.68
N LEU A 71 -20.07 0.18 12.64
CA LEU A 71 -20.30 1.03 11.48
C LEU A 71 -19.40 0.63 10.31
N LEU A 72 -18.12 0.40 10.55
CA LEU A 72 -17.16 -0.05 9.53
C LEU A 72 -17.59 -1.39 8.90
N GLU A 73 -18.08 -2.32 9.72
CA GLU A 73 -18.70 -3.57 9.25
C GLU A 73 -19.90 -3.31 8.35
N LYS A 74 -20.86 -2.47 8.79
CA LYS A 74 -22.03 -2.10 8.00
C LYS A 74 -21.68 -1.43 6.67
N LEU A 75 -20.61 -0.65 6.64
CA LEU A 75 -20.17 0.07 5.45
C LEU A 75 -19.32 -0.79 4.50
N HIS A 76 -19.01 -2.05 4.85
CA HIS A 76 -18.02 -2.87 4.15
C HIS A 76 -16.64 -2.19 4.04
N LEU A 77 -16.31 -1.31 4.99
CA LEU A 77 -15.06 -0.57 5.02
C LEU A 77 -14.14 -1.18 6.09
N LEU A 78 -12.86 -1.31 5.75
CA LEU A 78 -11.83 -1.86 6.62
C LEU A 78 -10.61 -0.94 6.59
N TYR A 79 -9.93 -0.77 7.73
CA TYR A 79 -8.66 -0.07 7.80
C TYR A 79 -7.53 -1.09 7.99
N GLY A 80 -6.60 -1.15 7.04
CA GLY A 80 -5.38 -1.94 7.14
C GLY A 80 -4.24 -1.09 7.69
N VAL A 81 -3.34 -1.72 8.44
CA VAL A 81 -2.08 -1.10 8.88
C VAL A 81 -0.91 -2.00 8.54
N VAL A 82 0.16 -1.42 8.02
CA VAL A 82 1.33 -2.18 7.54
C VAL A 82 2.62 -1.50 8.00
N THR A 83 3.57 -2.30 8.47
CA THR A 83 4.92 -1.85 8.82
C THR A 83 5.95 -2.75 8.14
N TYR A 84 6.91 -2.12 7.46
CA TYR A 84 7.96 -2.77 6.69
C TYR A 84 9.27 -2.77 7.49
N ALA A 85 10.10 -3.78 7.29
CA ALA A 85 11.47 -3.78 7.79
C ALA A 85 12.29 -2.63 7.17
N ALA A 86 13.24 -2.10 7.94
CA ALA A 86 14.36 -1.37 7.35
C ALA A 86 15.31 -2.35 6.63
N GLY A 87 16.10 -1.84 5.71
CA GLY A 87 17.15 -2.59 5.01
C GLY A 87 16.93 -2.69 3.50
N LYS A 88 17.56 -3.69 2.92
CA LYS A 88 17.54 -3.99 1.48
C LYS A 88 17.33 -5.49 1.29
N ILE A 89 16.89 -5.88 0.10
CA ILE A 89 16.88 -7.24 -0.39
C ILE A 89 17.85 -7.30 -1.57
N GLY A 90 19.09 -7.70 -1.31
CA GLY A 90 20.18 -7.54 -2.27
C GLY A 90 20.31 -6.09 -2.75
N ARG A 91 20.00 -5.84 -4.03
CA ARG A 91 19.99 -4.51 -4.64
C ARG A 91 18.63 -3.81 -4.55
N GLU A 92 17.56 -4.50 -4.21
CA GLU A 92 16.21 -3.93 -4.13
C GLU A 92 15.93 -3.35 -2.73
N PRO A 93 15.04 -2.36 -2.61
CA PRO A 93 14.40 -2.02 -1.34
C PRO A 93 13.48 -3.15 -0.85
N VAL A 94 13.17 -3.15 0.45
CA VAL A 94 12.12 -4.02 1.01
C VAL A 94 10.77 -3.60 0.41
N ARG A 95 10.00 -4.56 -0.10
CA ARG A 95 8.72 -4.30 -0.77
C ARG A 95 7.76 -5.48 -0.69
N SER A 96 6.51 -5.24 -1.05
CA SER A 96 5.52 -6.29 -1.29
C SER A 96 5.70 -6.94 -2.66
N GLN A 97 5.05 -8.09 -2.87
CA GLN A 97 5.11 -8.84 -4.13
C GLN A 97 4.53 -8.07 -5.32
N GLY A 98 3.50 -7.26 -5.04
CA GLY A 98 2.61 -6.69 -6.05
C GLY A 98 1.38 -7.56 -6.30
N HIS A 99 0.23 -6.93 -6.52
CA HIS A 99 -1.03 -7.62 -6.79
C HIS A 99 -2.09 -6.69 -7.40
N VAL A 100 -3.15 -7.28 -7.95
CA VAL A 100 -4.40 -6.60 -8.29
C VAL A 100 -5.45 -6.93 -7.23
N HIS A 101 -6.33 -5.98 -6.89
CA HIS A 101 -7.46 -6.28 -6.02
C HIS A 101 -8.48 -7.18 -6.73
N LYS A 102 -8.88 -8.26 -6.04
CA LYS A 102 -9.98 -9.13 -6.47
C LYS A 102 -11.25 -8.29 -6.64
N ILE A 103 -12.08 -8.69 -7.59
CA ILE A 103 -13.44 -8.17 -7.71
C ILE A 103 -14.21 -8.49 -6.42
N SER A 104 -14.62 -7.44 -5.71
CA SER A 104 -15.38 -7.55 -4.48
C SER A 104 -16.77 -8.14 -4.79
N PRO A 105 -17.22 -9.18 -4.09
CA PRO A 105 -18.57 -9.72 -4.25
C PRO A 105 -19.65 -8.70 -3.83
N PHE A 106 -19.30 -7.72 -2.99
CA PHE A 106 -20.22 -6.70 -2.53
C PHE A 106 -20.59 -5.70 -3.63
N SER A 107 -19.61 -5.17 -4.36
CA SER A 107 -19.85 -4.15 -5.40
C SER A 107 -19.77 -4.66 -6.83
N GLY A 108 -19.14 -5.82 -7.06
CA GLY A 108 -18.85 -6.32 -8.40
C GLY A 108 -17.70 -5.57 -9.10
N TRP A 109 -16.90 -4.81 -8.36
CA TRP A 109 -15.75 -4.05 -8.85
C TRP A 109 -14.45 -4.52 -8.18
N SER A 110 -13.32 -4.43 -8.90
CA SER A 110 -12.03 -4.30 -8.21
C SER A 110 -12.04 -2.98 -7.43
N THR A 111 -11.51 -2.97 -6.21
CA THR A 111 -11.66 -1.83 -5.30
C THR A 111 -10.41 -0.94 -5.31
N PRO A 112 -10.54 0.39 -5.12
CA PRO A 112 -9.39 1.24 -4.90
C PRO A 112 -8.83 1.01 -3.49
N GLU A 113 -7.65 1.57 -3.24
CA GLU A 113 -7.04 1.63 -1.92
C GLU A 113 -6.57 3.05 -1.63
N VAL A 114 -6.80 3.53 -0.41
CA VAL A 114 -6.40 4.89 0.00
C VAL A 114 -5.32 4.78 1.07
N TYR A 115 -4.06 4.91 0.67
CA TYR A 115 -2.89 4.85 1.55
C TYR A 115 -2.67 6.18 2.26
N GLU A 116 -2.21 6.13 3.51
CA GLU A 116 -1.69 7.27 4.26
C GLU A 116 -0.37 6.88 4.94
N ILE A 117 0.71 7.58 4.60
CA ILE A 117 2.03 7.28 5.14
C ILE A 117 2.19 7.91 6.53
N TRP A 118 2.66 7.14 7.50
CA TRP A 118 2.79 7.59 8.90
C TRP A 118 4.24 7.83 9.33
N SER A 119 5.17 7.04 8.81
CA SER A 119 6.61 7.17 9.04
C SER A 119 7.40 6.53 7.91
N GLY A 120 8.64 6.99 7.71
CA GLY A 120 9.50 6.52 6.63
C GLY A 120 9.17 7.13 5.28
N GLU A 121 9.67 6.51 4.22
CA GLU A 121 9.53 6.96 2.84
C GLU A 121 8.93 5.83 2.02
N ALA A 122 7.76 6.09 1.42
CA ALA A 122 7.04 5.13 0.61
C ALA A 122 7.23 5.43 -0.87
N ILE A 123 7.29 4.37 -1.66
CA ILE A 123 6.91 4.43 -3.07
C ILE A 123 5.74 3.47 -3.26
N ILE A 124 4.60 3.99 -3.71
CA ILE A 124 3.50 3.16 -4.19
C ILE A 124 3.70 3.03 -5.71
N TYR A 125 4.21 1.87 -6.11
CA TYR A 125 4.32 1.50 -7.50
C TYR A 125 2.98 1.00 -8.01
N MET A 126 2.58 1.40 -9.22
CA MET A 126 1.39 0.87 -9.87
C MET A 126 1.52 0.81 -11.39
N GLN A 127 0.88 -0.20 -11.98
CA GLN A 127 0.76 -0.41 -13.42
C GLN A 127 -0.71 -0.71 -13.76
N GLU A 128 -1.17 -0.26 -14.93
CA GLU A 128 -2.58 -0.41 -15.33
C GLU A 128 -3.01 -1.87 -15.44
N TYR A 129 -2.09 -2.72 -15.87
CA TYR A 129 -2.34 -4.09 -16.29
C TYR A 129 -1.25 -5.02 -15.75
N ASP A 130 -1.59 -6.24 -15.35
CA ASP A 130 -0.62 -7.30 -15.00
C ASP A 130 -0.45 -8.35 -16.11
N GLU A 131 -0.93 -8.03 -17.31
CA GLU A 131 -0.68 -8.69 -18.60
C GLU A 131 0.62 -8.23 -19.27
N ASP A 132 0.97 -8.83 -20.41
CA ASP A 132 2.24 -8.59 -21.13
C ASP A 132 2.50 -7.10 -21.42
N ASP A 133 1.45 -6.32 -21.67
CA ASP A 133 1.52 -4.87 -21.79
C ASP A 133 1.08 -4.23 -20.46
N PRO A 134 1.99 -3.64 -19.68
CA PRO A 134 1.65 -3.11 -18.36
C PRO A 134 0.92 -1.76 -18.44
N GLY A 135 0.77 -1.19 -19.64
CA GLY A 135 0.22 0.15 -19.83
C GLY A 135 1.08 1.24 -19.19
N ARG A 136 0.43 2.20 -18.56
CA ARG A 136 1.10 3.29 -17.82
C ARG A 136 1.61 2.76 -16.48
N CYS A 137 2.91 2.97 -16.23
CA CYS A 137 3.56 2.64 -14.97
C CYS A 137 3.88 3.90 -14.18
N PHE A 138 3.59 3.91 -12.88
CA PHE A 138 3.87 5.03 -11.99
C PHE A 138 4.66 4.57 -10.76
N ALA A 139 5.62 5.40 -10.34
CA ALA A 139 6.25 5.34 -9.04
C ALA A 139 5.90 6.63 -8.28
N VAL A 140 5.00 6.51 -7.30
CA VAL A 140 4.49 7.65 -6.52
C VAL A 140 5.22 7.70 -5.18
N TYR A 141 6.07 8.71 -5.02
CA TYR A 141 6.91 8.91 -3.84
C TYR A 141 6.13 9.70 -2.79
N ALA A 142 5.92 9.13 -1.61
CA ALA A 142 5.14 9.73 -0.52
C ALA A 142 5.86 9.61 0.83
N GLY A 143 5.72 10.64 1.66
CA GLY A 143 6.23 10.72 3.03
C GLY A 143 5.10 10.97 4.04
N PRO A 144 5.44 11.15 5.33
CA PRO A 144 4.46 11.21 6.41
C PRO A 144 3.35 12.26 6.19
N GLY A 145 2.09 11.84 6.35
CA GLY A 145 0.88 12.65 6.15
C GLY A 145 0.41 12.78 4.71
N GLU A 146 1.16 12.27 3.73
CA GLU A 146 0.73 12.22 2.34
C GLU A 146 -0.12 10.98 2.06
N VAL A 147 -1.10 11.18 1.18
CA VAL A 147 -2.05 10.16 0.76
C VAL A 147 -1.74 9.74 -0.66
N VAL A 148 -1.81 8.44 -0.95
CA VAL A 148 -1.74 7.89 -2.32
C VAL A 148 -2.97 7.03 -2.57
N ILE A 149 -3.61 7.20 -3.71
CA ILE A 149 -4.77 6.38 -4.09
C ILE A 149 -4.37 5.45 -5.23
N VAL A 150 -4.57 4.15 -5.00
CA VAL A 150 -4.53 3.14 -6.06
C VAL A 150 -5.94 3.03 -6.64
N PRO A 151 -6.14 3.23 -7.95
CA PRO A 151 -7.46 3.14 -8.55
C PRO A 151 -7.89 1.67 -8.77
N PRO A 152 -9.18 1.41 -9.04
CA PRO A 152 -9.68 0.08 -9.37
C PRO A 152 -8.91 -0.61 -10.51
N ASN A 153 -8.71 -1.92 -10.38
CA ASN A 153 -8.10 -2.84 -11.36
C ASN A 153 -6.59 -2.70 -11.58
N TRP A 154 -5.90 -1.74 -10.95
CA TRP A 154 -4.47 -1.56 -11.17
C TRP A 154 -3.65 -2.50 -10.30
N ALA A 155 -2.61 -3.07 -10.89
CA ALA A 155 -1.64 -3.83 -10.13
C ALA A 155 -0.71 -2.86 -9.40
N HIS A 156 -0.41 -3.12 -8.14
CA HIS A 156 0.38 -2.21 -7.33
C HIS A 156 1.24 -2.94 -6.30
N ALA A 157 2.36 -2.31 -5.93
CA ALA A 157 3.28 -2.77 -4.90
C ALA A 157 3.75 -1.60 -4.05
N THR A 158 3.77 -1.79 -2.73
CA THR A 158 4.38 -0.83 -1.80
C THR A 158 5.86 -1.15 -1.60
N ILE A 159 6.68 -0.11 -1.62
CA ILE A 159 8.14 -0.14 -1.49
C ILE A 159 8.57 0.77 -0.33
N SER A 160 9.40 0.23 0.58
CA SER A 160 10.09 0.98 1.63
C SER A 160 11.34 1.63 1.05
N ALA A 161 11.23 2.90 0.66
CA ALA A 161 12.20 3.60 -0.18
C ALA A 161 13.48 4.02 0.57
N ASN A 162 13.46 4.02 1.91
CA ASN A 162 14.61 4.34 2.73
C ASN A 162 15.16 3.06 3.40
N ALA A 163 16.36 2.64 3.01
CA ALA A 163 16.97 1.44 3.57
C ALA A 163 17.36 1.57 5.06
N ALA A 164 17.51 2.79 5.59
CA ALA A 164 17.93 3.01 6.99
C ALA A 164 16.74 3.09 7.97
N ALA A 165 15.52 3.25 7.47
CA ALA A 165 14.33 3.44 8.29
C ALA A 165 13.18 2.55 7.83
N PRO A 166 12.41 1.95 8.76
CA PRO A 166 11.23 1.20 8.39
C PRO A 166 10.10 2.15 7.93
N LEU A 167 9.27 1.66 7.01
CA LEU A 167 8.07 2.34 6.52
C LEU A 167 6.85 1.86 7.30
N THR A 168 5.98 2.77 7.76
CA THR A 168 4.68 2.43 8.33
C THR A 168 3.57 3.29 7.72
N PHE A 169 2.44 2.68 7.40
CA PHE A 169 1.28 3.35 6.83
C PHE A 169 -0.02 2.66 7.22
N GLY A 170 -1.12 3.39 7.06
CA GLY A 170 -2.48 2.86 7.10
C GLY A 170 -3.16 2.98 5.74
N ALA A 171 -4.22 2.19 5.52
CA ALA A 171 -4.99 2.27 4.28
C ALA A 171 -6.47 1.96 4.49
N TRP A 172 -7.35 2.68 3.79
CA TRP A 172 -8.74 2.26 3.62
C TRP A 172 -8.83 1.19 2.53
N CYS A 173 -9.41 0.05 2.89
CA CYS A 173 -9.61 -1.11 2.02
C CYS A 173 -11.08 -1.56 2.07
N ASP A 174 -11.49 -2.30 1.05
CA ASP A 174 -12.76 -3.03 1.07
C ASP A 174 -12.71 -4.16 2.12
N ARG A 175 -13.82 -4.41 2.81
CA ARG A 175 -13.87 -5.48 3.82
C ARG A 175 -13.81 -6.87 3.21
N ASP A 176 -14.31 -7.04 1.99
CA ASP A 176 -14.22 -8.29 1.22
C ASP A 176 -12.91 -8.36 0.40
N TYR A 177 -11.84 -7.72 0.90
CA TYR A 177 -10.55 -7.64 0.23
C TYR A 177 -10.05 -9.02 -0.23
N GLY A 178 -9.31 -8.99 -1.34
CA GLY A 178 -8.65 -10.16 -1.87
C GLY A 178 -7.61 -9.73 -2.89
N PHE A 179 -6.64 -10.60 -3.12
CA PHE A 179 -5.47 -10.29 -3.92
C PHE A 179 -5.33 -11.30 -5.06
N VAL A 180 -5.18 -10.80 -6.28
CA VAL A 180 -4.89 -11.59 -7.49
C VAL A 180 -3.42 -11.39 -7.81
N TYR A 181 -2.64 -12.48 -7.76
CA TYR A 181 -1.19 -12.45 -7.93
C TYR A 181 -0.73 -13.03 -9.27
N ASP A 182 -1.64 -13.59 -10.06
CA ASP A 182 -1.28 -14.49 -11.16
C ASP A 182 -0.49 -13.79 -12.26
N GLY A 183 -0.89 -12.58 -12.69
CA GLY A 183 -0.16 -11.84 -13.71
C GLY A 183 1.19 -11.36 -13.22
N ILE A 184 1.27 -10.80 -12.00
CA ILE A 184 2.54 -10.44 -11.37
C ILE A 184 3.49 -11.64 -11.28
N ARG A 185 3.01 -12.81 -10.85
CA ARG A 185 3.82 -14.03 -10.72
C ARG A 185 4.25 -14.59 -12.08
N ARG A 186 3.37 -14.56 -13.09
CA ARG A 186 3.69 -14.97 -14.46
C ARG A 186 4.86 -14.17 -15.04
N HIS A 187 4.92 -12.88 -14.73
CA HIS A 187 6.00 -11.98 -15.16
C HIS A 187 7.16 -11.86 -14.17
N LYS A 188 7.17 -12.69 -13.12
CA LYS A 188 8.21 -12.72 -12.07
C LYS A 188 8.40 -11.37 -11.35
N GLY A 189 7.33 -10.59 -11.23
CA GLY A 189 7.34 -9.30 -10.55
C GLY A 189 6.58 -8.21 -11.30
N ILE A 190 6.77 -6.99 -10.83
CA ILE A 190 6.24 -5.76 -11.42
C ILE A 190 7.02 -5.36 -12.68
N ALA A 191 6.48 -4.46 -13.50
CA ALA A 191 7.08 -4.09 -14.79
C ALA A 191 8.37 -3.26 -14.67
N TRP A 192 8.62 -2.65 -13.50
CA TRP A 192 9.84 -1.92 -13.20
C TRP A 192 10.34 -2.28 -11.81
N PHE A 193 11.55 -2.82 -11.71
CA PHE A 193 12.18 -3.17 -10.44
C PHE A 193 12.88 -1.95 -9.84
N PRO A 194 12.57 -1.56 -8.58
CA PRO A 194 13.34 -0.55 -7.88
C PRO A 194 14.67 -1.14 -7.43
N VAL A 195 15.78 -0.46 -7.72
CA VAL A 195 17.13 -0.90 -7.34
C VAL A 195 17.93 0.25 -6.76
N TYR A 196 18.82 -0.03 -5.82
CA TYR A 196 19.84 0.92 -5.38
C TYR A 196 21.03 0.87 -6.34
N ASN A 197 21.43 2.03 -6.85
CA ASN A 197 22.65 2.19 -7.63
C ASN A 197 23.90 2.18 -6.74
N ALA A 198 25.09 2.28 -7.33
CA ALA A 198 26.37 2.28 -6.59
C ALA A 198 26.52 3.48 -5.63
N ALA A 199 25.83 4.59 -5.87
CA ALA A 199 25.77 5.75 -4.98
C ALA A 199 24.75 5.58 -3.84
N GLY A 200 23.99 4.47 -3.83
CA GLY A 200 22.95 4.21 -2.84
C GLY A 200 21.62 4.91 -3.11
N GLU A 201 21.43 5.47 -4.30
CA GLU A 201 20.20 6.13 -4.72
C GLU A 201 19.27 5.14 -5.43
N LEU A 202 17.95 5.37 -5.33
CA LEU A 202 16.97 4.55 -6.03
C LEU A 202 16.95 4.86 -7.53
N ASP A 203 17.10 3.82 -8.33
CA ASP A 203 16.86 3.78 -9.76
C ASP A 203 15.91 2.64 -10.13
N TRP A 204 15.63 2.46 -11.42
CA TRP A 204 14.63 1.52 -11.91
C TRP A 204 15.13 0.73 -13.12
N GLU A 205 15.01 -0.59 -13.02
CA GLU A 205 15.30 -1.52 -14.13
C GLU A 205 13.99 -2.03 -14.73
N ALA A 206 13.85 -1.96 -16.06
CA ALA A 206 12.68 -2.50 -16.73
C ALA A 206 12.68 -4.04 -16.63
N ASN A 207 11.53 -4.62 -16.30
CA ASN A 207 11.36 -6.06 -16.28
C ASN A 207 11.20 -6.58 -17.72
N PRO A 208 12.12 -7.43 -18.22
CA PRO A 208 12.06 -7.94 -19.59
C PRO A 208 10.90 -8.90 -19.85
N HIS A 209 10.15 -9.31 -18.82
CA HIS A 209 8.94 -10.12 -18.96
C HIS A 209 7.72 -9.31 -19.41
N TYR A 210 7.79 -7.98 -19.43
CA TYR A 210 6.76 -7.11 -19.97
C TYR A 210 7.21 -6.47 -21.29
N LYS A 211 6.26 -6.01 -22.09
CA LYS A 211 6.56 -5.13 -23.24
C LYS A 211 7.23 -3.84 -22.75
N PRO A 212 8.08 -3.21 -23.58
CA PRO A 212 8.67 -1.92 -23.27
C PRO A 212 7.59 -0.89 -22.90
N SER A 213 7.73 -0.28 -21.73
CA SER A 213 6.83 0.76 -21.22
C SER A 213 7.65 1.97 -20.76
N ARG A 214 6.99 2.97 -20.19
CA ARG A 214 7.65 4.11 -19.54
C ARG A 214 7.21 4.17 -18.09
N LEU A 215 8.18 4.36 -17.19
CA LEU A 215 7.91 4.69 -15.80
C LEU A 215 7.77 6.21 -15.61
N ILE A 216 6.69 6.62 -14.96
CA ILE A 216 6.46 8.01 -14.53
C ILE A 216 6.74 8.10 -13.03
N ARG A 217 7.80 8.83 -12.66
CA ARG A 217 8.16 9.10 -11.25
C ARG A 217 7.52 10.42 -10.82
N LYS A 218 6.71 10.44 -9.76
CA LYS A 218 6.03 11.66 -9.30
C LYS A 218 5.70 11.67 -7.80
N ARG A 219 5.23 12.81 -7.31
CA ARG A 219 4.56 12.99 -6.01
C ARG A 219 3.06 12.69 -6.13
N PRO A 220 2.31 12.49 -5.04
CA PRO A 220 0.86 12.25 -5.11
C PRO A 220 0.11 13.39 -5.83
N GLY A 221 -0.97 13.05 -6.54
CA GLY A 221 -1.86 14.00 -7.20
C GLY A 221 -2.79 14.75 -6.24
N ASP A 222 -3.59 15.67 -6.79
CA ASP A 222 -4.70 16.27 -6.07
C ASP A 222 -5.91 15.32 -6.07
N TYR A 223 -6.32 14.89 -4.87
CA TYR A 223 -7.46 14.01 -4.65
C TYR A 223 -8.62 14.70 -3.92
N SER A 224 -8.72 16.04 -4.00
CA SER A 224 -9.81 16.82 -3.40
C SER A 224 -11.20 16.33 -3.85
N GLN A 225 -11.36 15.93 -5.11
CA GLN A 225 -12.60 15.32 -5.64
C GLN A 225 -12.98 13.97 -4.97
N LEU A 226 -12.01 13.30 -4.35
CA LEU A 226 -12.15 12.07 -3.57
C LEU A 226 -12.16 12.34 -2.05
N GLY A 227 -12.30 13.61 -1.64
CA GLY A 227 -12.45 14.00 -0.24
C GLY A 227 -11.16 14.04 0.56
N ILE A 228 -10.00 13.98 -0.09
CA ILE A 228 -8.70 14.09 0.60
C ILE A 228 -8.41 15.56 0.90
N VAL A 229 -8.11 15.85 2.16
CA VAL A 229 -7.68 17.16 2.64
C VAL A 229 -6.24 17.06 3.13
N PRO A 230 -5.27 17.75 2.50
CA PRO A 230 -3.87 17.68 2.90
C PRO A 230 -3.67 17.93 4.40
N GLY A 231 -2.85 17.08 5.04
CA GLY A 231 -2.52 17.18 6.46
C GLY A 231 -3.63 16.71 7.42
N THR A 232 -4.82 16.36 6.94
CA THR A 232 -5.87 15.75 7.77
C THR A 232 -5.77 14.23 7.69
N PRO A 233 -5.64 13.52 8.82
CA PRO A 233 -5.60 12.07 8.80
C PRO A 233 -6.83 11.49 8.11
N ILE A 234 -6.67 10.50 7.24
CA ILE A 234 -7.78 9.86 6.52
C ILE A 234 -8.75 9.18 7.50
N TYR A 235 -8.28 8.76 8.67
CA TYR A 235 -9.17 8.27 9.73
C TYR A 235 -10.04 9.39 10.31
N ARG A 236 -9.47 10.58 10.56
CA ARG A 236 -10.23 11.76 11.02
C ARG A 236 -11.19 12.29 9.95
N SER A 237 -10.80 12.18 8.68
CA SER A 237 -11.68 12.53 7.54
C SER A 237 -12.93 11.64 7.52
N PHE A 238 -12.77 10.34 7.82
CA PHE A 238 -13.91 9.44 8.02
C PHE A 238 -14.75 9.85 9.23
N GLU A 239 -14.15 10.21 10.36
CA GLU A 239 -14.90 10.63 11.56
C GLU A 239 -15.75 11.87 11.30
N ALA A 240 -15.19 12.85 10.59
CA ALA A 240 -15.86 14.09 10.22
C ALA A 240 -17.01 13.86 9.24
N ASN A 241 -16.83 12.96 8.26
CA ASN A 241 -17.88 12.55 7.35
C ASN A 241 -17.76 11.06 7.01
N ARG A 242 -18.72 10.27 7.52
CA ARG A 242 -18.76 8.81 7.39
C ARG A 242 -18.91 8.31 5.97
N GLU A 243 -19.32 9.20 5.05
CA GLU A 243 -19.53 8.85 3.65
C GLU A 243 -18.30 9.08 2.76
N THR A 244 -17.27 9.77 3.28
CA THR A 244 -16.10 10.23 2.50
C THR A 244 -15.47 9.11 1.69
N PHE A 245 -15.29 7.93 2.29
CA PHE A 245 -14.59 6.79 1.71
C PHE A 245 -15.51 5.67 1.22
N LEU A 246 -16.82 5.91 1.04
CA LEU A 246 -17.72 4.87 0.53
C LEU A 246 -17.37 4.40 -0.89
N TYR A 247 -16.59 5.18 -1.62
CA TYR A 247 -16.04 4.76 -2.92
C TYR A 247 -15.01 3.65 -2.82
N VAL A 248 -14.50 3.31 -1.63
CA VAL A 248 -13.60 2.16 -1.44
C VAL A 248 -14.35 0.84 -1.63
N PRO A 249 -15.41 0.53 -0.84
CA PRO A 249 -16.22 -0.66 -1.08
C PRO A 249 -17.16 -0.51 -2.29
N GLN A 250 -17.50 0.73 -2.71
CA GLN A 250 -18.42 1.00 -3.83
C GLN A 250 -17.79 1.95 -4.86
N PRO A 251 -16.80 1.49 -5.66
CA PRO A 251 -16.03 2.35 -6.58
C PRO A 251 -16.91 3.10 -7.60
N GLN A 252 -18.06 2.53 -7.96
CA GLN A 252 -19.03 3.15 -8.87
C GLN A 252 -19.50 4.55 -8.42
N LEU A 253 -19.49 4.86 -7.11
CA LEU A 253 -19.86 6.18 -6.59
C LEU A 253 -18.96 7.32 -7.11
N LYS A 254 -17.73 6.98 -7.52
CA LYS A 254 -16.75 7.91 -8.07
C LYS A 254 -16.26 7.48 -9.46
N ALA A 255 -17.08 6.76 -10.23
CA ALA A 255 -16.72 6.22 -11.54
C ALA A 255 -16.08 7.24 -12.50
N ALA A 256 -16.50 8.51 -12.46
CA ALA A 256 -15.91 9.57 -13.27
C ALA A 256 -14.46 9.89 -12.87
N ALA A 257 -14.11 9.83 -11.58
CA ALA A 257 -12.77 10.12 -11.08
C ALA A 257 -11.75 9.04 -11.51
N TRP A 258 -12.21 7.81 -11.73
CA TRP A 258 -11.35 6.70 -12.17
C TRP A 258 -11.00 6.76 -13.66
N LYS A 259 -11.80 7.47 -14.47
CA LYS A 259 -11.52 7.64 -15.89
C LYS A 259 -10.27 8.48 -16.05
N GLN A 260 -9.27 7.93 -16.74
CA GLN A 260 -7.98 8.58 -16.97
C GLN A 260 -7.27 8.99 -15.66
N PHE A 261 -7.52 8.26 -14.57
CA PHE A 261 -6.89 8.52 -13.28
C PHE A 261 -5.36 8.66 -13.44
N VAL A 262 -4.82 9.67 -12.78
CA VAL A 262 -3.39 9.88 -12.61
C VAL A 262 -3.15 9.91 -11.10
N PRO A 263 -2.43 8.92 -10.55
CA PRO A 263 -2.11 8.89 -9.14
C PRO A 263 -1.20 10.07 -8.81
#